data_AF-A0A3B0P0N0-F1
#
_entry.id   AF-A0A3B0P0N0-F1
#
_cell.length_a   1.000
_cell.length_b   1.000
_cell.length_c   1.000
_cell.angle_alpha   90.00
_cell.angle_beta   90.00
_cell.angle_gamma   90.00
#
_symmetry.space_group_name_H-M   'P 1'
#
loop_
_entity.id
_entity.type
_entity.pdbx_description
1 polymer ?
#
loop_
_entity_poly.entity_id
_entity_poly.type
_entity_poly.pdbx_seq_one_letter_code
_entity_poly.pdbx_strand_id
1 'polypeptide(L)'
;MKFKKGMFFLFATTFLASTSMLAISCSKQKEVYLDINKISRLFLNRLTLSQIASIEKDQKIFYYFENNQKNPFDNVKIEFDEKANKQKMFLLKKNQW
;
A
#
# COMPACT_ATOMS: atom_id res chain seq x y z
N MET A 1 -54.22 -18.69 53.43
CA MET A 1 -52.97 -18.86 52.66
C MET A 1 -52.00 -17.74 53.02
N LYS A 2 -50.82 -18.07 53.56
CA LYS A 2 -49.74 -17.12 53.89
C LYS A 2 -48.49 -17.58 53.14
N PHE A 3 -48.07 -16.84 52.12
CA PHE A 3 -46.82 -17.12 51.41
C PHE A 3 -45.65 -16.48 52.16
N LYS A 4 -44.75 -17.32 52.68
CA LYS A 4 -43.48 -16.91 53.28
C LYS A 4 -42.35 -16.97 52.24
N LYS A 5 -41.50 -15.95 52.33
CA LYS A 5 -40.35 -15.58 51.49
C LYS A 5 -39.19 -16.59 51.57
N GLY A 6 -38.31 -16.53 50.56
CA GLY A 6 -36.91 -16.99 50.64
C GLY A 6 -36.39 -17.35 49.24
N MET A 7 -35.96 -16.39 48.43
CA MET A 7 -34.57 -15.91 48.32
C MET A 7 -33.60 -17.01 47.88
N PHE A 8 -33.36 -17.10 46.56
CA PHE A 8 -32.17 -17.73 46.00
C PHE A 8 -31.44 -16.70 45.15
N PHE A 9 -30.31 -16.25 45.68
CA PHE A 9 -29.34 -15.37 45.06
C PHE A 9 -28.67 -16.13 43.89
N LEU A 10 -28.92 -15.71 42.65
CA LEU A 10 -28.21 -16.23 41.49
C LEU A 10 -26.99 -15.34 41.22
N PHE A 11 -25.83 -15.82 41.67
CA PHE A 11 -24.52 -15.41 41.19
C PHE A 11 -24.29 -15.99 39.79
N ALA A 12 -23.84 -15.17 38.84
CA ALA A 12 -22.73 -15.46 37.92
C ALA A 12 -22.71 -14.41 36.79
N THR A 13 -22.02 -13.31 37.02
CA THR A 13 -21.57 -12.40 35.95
C THR A 13 -20.42 -13.05 35.21
N THR A 14 -20.70 -13.61 34.03
CA THR A 14 -19.67 -14.02 33.07
C THR A 14 -19.29 -12.83 32.19
N PHE A 15 -18.22 -12.12 32.58
CA PHE A 15 -17.51 -11.21 31.67
C PHE A 15 -16.76 -12.05 30.63
N LEU A 16 -17.39 -12.30 29.48
CA LEU A 16 -16.68 -12.75 28.28
C LEU A 16 -16.00 -11.52 27.67
N ALA A 17 -14.74 -11.29 28.05
CA ALA A 17 -13.88 -10.33 27.39
C ALA A 17 -13.62 -10.81 25.95
N SER A 18 -14.32 -10.20 24.98
CA SER A 18 -14.01 -10.32 23.57
C SER A 18 -12.69 -9.58 23.31
N THR A 19 -11.58 -10.31 23.29
CA THR A 19 -10.33 -9.77 22.79
C THR A 19 -10.46 -9.63 21.27
N SER A 20 -10.76 -8.41 20.83
CA SER A 20 -10.65 -8.01 19.43
C SER A 20 -9.22 -8.30 18.98
N MET A 21 -9.05 -9.35 18.15
CA MET A 21 -7.80 -9.58 17.45
C MET A 21 -7.61 -8.40 16.49
N LEU A 22 -6.82 -7.42 16.91
CA LEU A 22 -6.38 -6.35 16.02
C LEU A 22 -5.53 -6.98 14.92
N ALA A 23 -6.13 -7.19 13.76
CA ALA A 23 -5.42 -7.58 12.55
C ALA A 23 -4.54 -6.41 12.11
N ILE A 24 -3.28 -6.41 12.54
CA ILE A 24 -2.29 -5.43 12.09
C ILE A 24 -1.85 -5.85 10.69
N SER A 25 -2.48 -5.29 9.66
CA SER A 25 -2.05 -5.49 8.27
C SER A 25 -0.76 -4.72 8.03
N CYS A 26 0.38 -5.41 8.05
CA CYS A 26 1.67 -4.84 7.68
C CYS A 26 1.79 -4.78 6.14
N SER A 27 1.10 -3.84 5.50
CA SER A 27 1.41 -3.51 4.11
C SER A 27 2.61 -2.59 4.09
N LYS A 28 3.81 -3.11 3.81
CA LYS A 28 4.94 -2.26 3.38
C LYS A 28 4.50 -1.59 2.07
N GLN A 29 3.97 -0.36 2.15
CA GLN A 29 3.64 0.41 0.96
C GLN A 29 4.95 0.64 0.19
N LYS A 30 5.00 0.15 -1.05
CA LYS A 30 6.03 0.58 -2.00
C LYS A 30 5.67 2.00 -2.41
N GLU A 31 6.35 2.96 -1.81
CA GLU A 31 6.07 4.38 -2.01
C GLU A 31 6.79 4.89 -3.26
N VAL A 32 6.10 4.81 -4.40
CA VAL A 32 6.49 5.47 -5.65
C VAL A 32 5.70 6.76 -5.78
N TYR A 33 6.40 7.87 -5.96
CA TYR A 33 5.80 9.19 -6.12
C TYR A 33 6.08 9.74 -7.50
N LEU A 34 5.18 10.63 -7.95
CA LEU A 34 5.31 11.36 -9.20
C LEU A 34 5.72 12.80 -8.91
N ASP A 35 6.76 13.28 -9.61
CA ASP A 35 7.17 14.67 -9.57
C ASP A 35 6.28 15.53 -10.46
N ILE A 36 5.25 16.13 -9.87
CA ILE A 36 4.26 16.96 -10.58
C ILE A 36 4.87 18.22 -11.20
N ASN A 37 6.05 18.64 -10.74
CA ASN A 37 6.76 19.78 -11.31
C ASN A 37 7.44 19.42 -12.65
N LYS A 38 7.67 18.13 -12.90
CA LYS A 38 8.25 17.64 -14.16
C LYS A 38 7.19 17.19 -15.15
N ILE A 39 6.10 16.61 -14.67
CA ILE A 39 5.07 16.04 -15.54
C ILE A 39 3.71 15.94 -14.84
N SER A 40 2.62 16.16 -15.58
CA SER A 40 1.27 16.03 -15.03
C SER A 40 0.73 14.61 -15.18
N ARG A 41 -0.13 14.20 -14.24
CA ARG A 41 -0.86 12.93 -14.30
C ARG A 41 -1.75 12.83 -15.56
N LEU A 42 -2.38 13.95 -15.94
CA LEU A 42 -3.24 14.01 -17.13
C LEU A 42 -2.45 13.70 -18.41
N PHE A 43 -1.23 14.22 -18.50
CA PHE A 43 -0.35 13.95 -19.64
C PHE A 43 0.11 12.48 -19.65
N LEU A 44 0.53 11.93 -18.51
CA LEU A 44 0.93 10.52 -18.40
C LEU A 44 -0.17 9.55 -18.84
N ASN A 45 -1.44 9.84 -18.53
CA ASN A 45 -2.58 9.01 -18.91
C ASN A 45 -2.81 8.93 -20.44
N ARG A 46 -2.16 9.79 -21.23
CA ARG A 46 -2.24 9.78 -22.71
C ARG A 46 -1.07 9.02 -23.34
N LEU A 47 -0.10 8.59 -22.55
CA LEU A 47 1.11 7.95 -23.03
C LEU A 47 1.02 6.43 -22.87
N THR A 48 1.66 5.73 -23.82
CA THR A 48 1.95 4.31 -23.67
C THR A 48 2.98 4.08 -22.57
N LEU A 49 3.01 2.88 -22.00
CA LEU A 49 3.96 2.54 -20.95
C LEU A 49 5.42 2.72 -21.41
N SER A 50 5.73 2.39 -22.67
CA SER A 50 7.05 2.59 -23.29
C SER A 50 7.46 4.06 -23.35
N GLN A 51 6.53 4.95 -23.68
CA GLN A 51 6.79 6.40 -23.67
C GLN A 51 7.05 6.91 -22.26
N ILE A 52 6.26 6.44 -21.27
CA ILE A 52 6.48 6.79 -19.87
C ILE A 52 7.86 6.33 -19.39
N ALA A 53 8.27 5.10 -19.73
CA ALA A 53 9.60 4.59 -19.39
C ALA A 53 10.74 5.37 -20.07
N SER A 54 10.55 5.83 -21.32
CA SER A 54 11.53 6.69 -21.98
C SER A 54 11.68 8.02 -21.25
N ILE A 55 10.57 8.67 -20.90
CA ILE A 55 10.58 9.93 -20.14
C ILE A 55 11.23 9.72 -18.77
N GLU A 56 10.97 8.61 -18.10
CA GLU A 56 11.59 8.30 -16.81
C GLU A 56 13.12 8.16 -16.92
N LYS A 57 13.64 7.54 -17.98
CA LYS A 57 15.10 7.45 -18.22
C LYS A 57 15.74 8.83 -18.30
N ASP A 58 15.10 9.75 -19.03
CA ASP A 58 15.68 11.05 -19.35
C ASP A 58 15.44 12.10 -18.26
N GLN A 59 14.25 12.08 -17.64
CA GLN A 59 13.78 13.17 -16.79
C GLN A 59 13.62 12.78 -15.32
N LYS A 60 13.65 11.49 -14.97
CA LYS A 60 13.47 11.00 -13.58
C LYS A 60 12.21 11.59 -12.94
N ILE A 61 11.06 11.27 -13.53
CA ILE A 61 9.74 11.77 -13.14
C ILE A 61 9.17 11.04 -11.93
N PHE A 62 9.63 9.81 -11.66
CA PHE A 62 9.31 9.06 -10.46
C PHE A 62 10.42 9.17 -9.41
N TYR A 63 10.02 9.15 -8.15
CA TYR A 63 10.95 9.19 -7.02
C TYR A 63 10.41 8.42 -5.82
N TYR A 64 11.28 8.17 -4.85
CA TYR A 64 10.93 7.60 -3.56
C TYR A 64 11.52 8.45 -2.42
N PHE A 65 10.97 8.31 -1.22
CA PHE A 65 11.59 8.87 -0.02
C PHE A 65 12.42 7.81 0.71
N GLU A 66 13.58 8.24 1.21
CA GLU A 66 14.41 7.45 2.11
C GLU A 66 15.10 8.42 3.05
N ASN A 67 14.98 8.20 4.36
CA ASN A 67 15.51 9.11 5.38
C ASN A 67 15.06 10.57 5.17
N ASN A 68 13.78 10.77 4.84
CA ASN A 68 13.19 12.08 4.48
C ASN A 68 13.82 12.79 3.28
N GLN A 69 14.65 12.11 2.50
CA GLN A 69 15.25 12.64 1.28
C GLN A 69 14.52 12.10 0.06
N LYS A 70 14.27 12.99 -0.90
CA LYS A 70 13.73 12.64 -2.21
C LYS A 70 14.85 12.06 -3.08
N ASN A 71 14.67 10.82 -3.52
CA ASN A 71 15.65 10.10 -4.34
C ASN A 71 15.02 9.65 -5.66
N PRO A 72 15.68 9.88 -6.81
CA PRO A 72 15.24 9.33 -8.08
C PRO A 72 15.47 7.81 -8.13
N PHE A 73 14.77 7.12 -9.03
CA PHE A 73 15.09 5.72 -9.32
C PHE A 73 16.31 5.61 -10.24
N ASP A 74 17.10 4.56 -10.03
CA ASP A 74 18.36 4.34 -10.73
C ASP A 74 18.10 4.05 -12.22
N ASN A 75 17.08 3.23 -12.49
CA ASN A 75 16.75 2.76 -13.83
C ASN A 75 15.26 2.40 -13.95
N VAL A 76 14.81 2.18 -15.19
CA VAL A 76 13.45 1.76 -15.51
C VAL A 76 13.48 0.73 -16.64
N LYS A 77 12.64 -0.31 -16.51
CA LYS A 77 12.43 -1.32 -17.56
C LYS A 77 10.96 -1.66 -17.70
N ILE A 78 10.62 -2.27 -18.83
CA ILE A 78 9.30 -2.83 -19.08
C ILE A 78 9.48 -4.32 -19.31
N GLU A 79 8.68 -5.12 -18.59
CA GLU A 79 8.63 -6.56 -18.78
C GLU A 79 7.17 -7.01 -18.94
N PHE A 80 6.98 -8.08 -19.69
CA PHE A 80 5.66 -8.69 -19.84
C PHE A 80 5.40 -9.62 -18.65
N ASP A 81 4.31 -9.39 -17.94
CA ASP A 81 3.84 -10.30 -16.91
C ASP A 81 2.92 -11.35 -17.54
N GLU A 82 3.45 -12.55 -17.72
CA GLU A 82 2.73 -13.69 -18.30
C GLU A 82 1.48 -14.06 -17.48
N LYS A 83 1.55 -13.96 -16.15
CA LYS A 83 0.43 -14.34 -15.26
C LYS A 83 -0.72 -13.35 -15.38
N ALA A 84 -0.41 -12.07 -15.55
CA ALA A 84 -1.40 -11.00 -15.68
C ALA A 84 -1.71 -10.63 -17.14
N ASN A 85 -1.08 -11.30 -18.10
CA ASN A 85 -1.18 -11.05 -19.55
C ASN A 85 -1.06 -9.56 -19.91
N LYS A 86 -0.10 -8.85 -19.30
CA LYS A 86 0.07 -7.40 -19.49
C LYS A 86 1.50 -6.94 -19.26
N GLN A 87 1.87 -5.81 -19.88
CA GLN A 87 3.13 -5.15 -19.60
C GLN A 87 3.14 -4.48 -18.23
N LYS A 88 4.28 -4.55 -17.54
CA LYS A 88 4.56 -3.86 -16.28
C LYS A 88 5.84 -3.05 -16.40
N MET A 89 5.84 -1.88 -15.77
CA MET A 89 7.02 -1.03 -15.64
C MET A 89 7.62 -1.24 -14.25
N PHE A 90 8.93 -1.44 -14.21
CA PHE A 90 9.71 -1.64 -12.99
C PHE A 90 10.70 -0.50 -12.82
N LEU A 91 10.85 -0.05 -11.58
CA LEU A 91 11.72 1.07 -11.20
C LEU A 91 12.80 0.53 -10.26
N LEU A 92 14.07 0.66 -10.66
CA LEU A 92 15.20 0.15 -9.90
C LEU A 92 15.50 1.06 -8.72
N LYS A 93 15.49 0.51 -7.51
CA LYS A 93 15.94 1.16 -6.28
C LYS A 93 17.06 0.34 -5.67
N LYS A 94 18.30 0.85 -5.63
CA LYS A 94 19.44 0.21 -4.93
C LYS A 94 19.59 -1.28 -5.27
N ASN A 95 19.64 -1.59 -6.56
CA ASN A 95 19.74 -2.96 -7.11
C ASN A 95 18.49 -3.86 -6.92
N GLN A 96 17.33 -3.31 -6.53
CA GLN A 96 16.06 -4.03 -6.43
C GLN A 96 15.03 -3.48 -7.42
N TRP A 97 14.46 -4.37 -8.24
CA TRP A 97 13.41 -4.07 -9.23
C TRP A 97 11.99 -4.10 -8.62
#